data_AF-A0A535YU38-F1
#
_entry.id   AF-A0A535YU38-F1
#
_cell.length_a   1.000
_cell.length_b   1.000
_cell.length_c   1.000
_cell.angle_alpha   90.00
_cell.angle_beta   90.00
_cell.angle_gamma   90.00
#
_symmetry.space_group_name_H-M   'P 1'
#
loop_
_entity.id
_entity.type
_entity.pdbx_description
1 polymer ?
#
loop_
_entity_poly.entity_id
_entity_poly.type
_entity_poly.pdbx_seq_one_letter_code
_entity_poly.pdbx_strand_id
1 'polypeptide(L)'
;MAEPEHVIRGRALIFWDPKIPGKKLDAIDTDQITPADDCVSESLDRLDERWKVGAFRYLMPNFRERVHGGETFVIAGERFGIGSSREMSPAGLKAVAEEVGLQLVIVCGEGVGDIFRRNALNLGLHVVQSRAASEDAQEGDLFGFDPSTRRLTNETQDKAYDPVPLTPKEDEIRRSGGIIAIGRREFNESMDRRPQVAWPKGDLASGLSSTEQIVWAHRVDKDAEVRPGSTLRVWCDLLPASDGTAPFAIHTFNQITGGDTIFPRQAAIANDHFVFSGRNADDKQTSIGRDFARLQEIGKPYYATPGDGIFHFYFPEQGL
;
A
#
# COMPACT_ATOMS: atom_id res chain seq x y z
N MET A 1 -7.24 -19.23 19.64
CA MET A 1 -6.00 -19.57 18.91
C MET A 1 -6.34 -19.45 17.45
N ALA A 2 -5.67 -18.58 16.68
CA ALA A 2 -5.84 -18.55 15.23
C ALA A 2 -5.36 -19.90 14.68
N GLU A 3 -6.09 -20.50 13.73
CA GLU A 3 -5.60 -21.67 13.02
C GLU A 3 -4.25 -21.35 12.35
N PRO A 4 -3.29 -22.28 12.32
CA PRO A 4 -2.02 -22.04 11.66
C PRO A 4 -2.28 -21.73 10.18
N GLU A 5 -1.86 -20.56 9.71
CA GLU A 5 -1.93 -20.21 8.29
C GLU A 5 -1.25 -21.31 7.47
N HIS A 6 -1.98 -21.86 6.49
CA HIS A 6 -1.44 -22.89 5.62
C HIS A 6 -0.26 -22.34 4.81
N VAL A 7 0.75 -23.19 4.60
CA VAL A 7 1.89 -22.87 3.72
C VAL A 7 1.37 -22.60 2.31
N ILE A 8 1.69 -21.41 1.79
CA ILE A 8 1.35 -20.98 0.45
C ILE A 8 2.31 -21.66 -0.53
N ARG A 9 1.79 -22.29 -1.57
CA ARG A 9 2.59 -22.96 -2.61
C ARG A 9 2.23 -22.48 -4.00
N GLY A 10 3.22 -22.44 -4.87
CA GLY A 10 3.02 -22.03 -6.26
C GLY A 10 4.31 -22.05 -7.05
N ARG A 11 4.18 -21.99 -8.37
CA ARG A 11 5.35 -21.94 -9.26
C ARG A 11 5.92 -20.53 -9.35
N ALA A 12 7.22 -20.45 -9.59
CA ALA A 12 7.92 -19.20 -9.86
C ALA A 12 7.37 -18.53 -11.13
N LEU A 13 7.13 -17.23 -11.03
CA LEU A 13 6.77 -16.32 -12.11
C LEU A 13 7.87 -15.26 -12.21
N ILE A 14 8.86 -15.51 -13.07
CA ILE A 14 10.11 -14.75 -13.03
C ILE A 14 10.10 -13.58 -14.02
N PHE A 15 10.51 -12.41 -13.54
CA PHE A 15 10.84 -11.27 -14.37
C PHE A 15 12.35 -11.29 -14.68
N TRP A 16 12.70 -11.69 -15.90
CA TRP A 16 14.09 -11.67 -16.38
C TRP A 16 14.43 -10.32 -17.00
N ASP A 17 15.68 -9.88 -16.84
CA ASP A 17 16.20 -8.71 -17.53
C ASP A 17 16.44 -9.07 -19.01
N PRO A 18 15.72 -8.47 -19.97
CA PRO A 18 15.87 -8.79 -21.39
C PRO A 18 17.24 -8.38 -21.95
N LYS A 19 18.00 -7.54 -21.25
CA LYS A 19 19.31 -7.03 -21.68
C LYS A 19 20.47 -7.84 -21.09
N ILE A 20 20.25 -8.57 -20.00
CA ILE A 20 21.30 -9.28 -19.25
C ILE A 20 20.86 -10.72 -19.00
N PRO A 21 21.30 -11.67 -19.84
CA PRO A 21 20.95 -13.08 -19.68
C PRO A 21 21.26 -13.62 -18.28
N GLY A 22 20.31 -14.33 -17.68
CA GLY A 22 20.45 -14.92 -16.34
C GLY A 22 20.22 -13.95 -15.18
N LYS A 23 20.00 -12.66 -15.44
CA LYS A 23 19.71 -11.67 -14.40
C LYS A 23 18.21 -11.48 -14.21
N LYS A 24 17.75 -11.37 -12.97
CA LYS A 24 16.39 -10.91 -12.66
C LYS A 24 16.27 -9.41 -12.95
N LEU A 25 15.10 -8.97 -13.39
CA LEU A 25 14.85 -7.59 -13.69
C LEU A 25 14.80 -6.77 -12.40
N ASP A 26 15.71 -5.81 -12.30
CA ASP A 26 15.74 -4.83 -11.21
C ASP A 26 14.81 -3.65 -11.53
N ALA A 27 14.51 -2.87 -10.49
CA ALA A 27 13.88 -1.56 -10.56
C ALA A 27 12.51 -1.56 -11.26
N ILE A 28 11.74 -2.62 -11.06
CA ILE A 28 10.33 -2.66 -11.46
C ILE A 28 9.58 -1.63 -10.63
N ASP A 29 9.22 -0.50 -11.24
CA ASP A 29 8.48 0.57 -10.57
C ASP A 29 6.95 0.35 -10.59
N THR A 30 6.22 1.16 -9.83
CA THR A 30 4.76 1.07 -9.77
C THR A 30 4.04 1.34 -11.10
N ASP A 31 4.65 2.09 -12.02
CA ASP A 31 4.12 2.31 -13.37
C ASP A 31 4.20 1.06 -14.23
N GLN A 32 5.27 0.28 -14.07
CA GLN A 32 5.42 -1.02 -14.71
C GLN A 32 4.50 -2.09 -14.10
N ILE A 33 4.21 -2.00 -12.80
CA ILE A 33 3.23 -2.88 -12.13
C ILE A 33 1.81 -2.52 -12.56
N THR A 34 1.43 -1.25 -12.54
CA THR A 34 0.11 -0.77 -12.94
C THR A 34 0.24 0.56 -13.68
N PRO A 35 0.07 0.56 -15.01
CA PRO A 35 0.15 1.78 -15.81
C PRO A 35 -0.86 2.84 -15.35
N ALA A 36 -0.52 4.11 -15.55
CA ALA A 36 -1.37 5.23 -15.12
C ALA A 36 -2.79 5.18 -15.73
N ASP A 37 -2.91 4.82 -17.02
CA ASP A 37 -4.21 4.66 -17.70
C ASP A 37 -5.07 3.53 -17.09
N ASP A 38 -4.43 2.58 -16.40
CA ASP A 38 -5.12 1.51 -15.69
C ASP A 38 -5.39 1.84 -14.23
N CYS A 39 -4.84 2.93 -13.68
CA CYS A 39 -5.08 3.37 -12.30
C CYS A 39 -6.43 4.06 -12.11
N VAL A 40 -7.34 3.93 -13.08
CA VAL A 40 -8.65 4.57 -13.06
C VAL A 40 -9.76 3.65 -12.56
N SER A 41 -10.69 4.18 -11.76
CA SER A 41 -11.87 3.47 -11.27
C SER A 41 -13.15 4.27 -11.50
N GLU A 42 -14.15 3.64 -12.11
CA GLU A 42 -15.43 4.27 -12.43
C GLU A 42 -16.42 4.27 -11.26
N SER A 43 -16.20 3.44 -10.24
CA SER A 43 -16.99 3.40 -9.00
C SER A 43 -16.23 2.70 -7.86
N LEU A 44 -16.71 2.88 -6.62
CA LEU A 44 -16.16 2.21 -5.44
C LEU A 44 -16.37 0.67 -5.44
N ASP A 45 -17.36 0.17 -6.18
CA ASP A 45 -17.68 -1.26 -6.28
C ASP A 45 -16.81 -2.00 -7.30
N ARG A 46 -16.20 -1.26 -8.24
CA ARG A 46 -15.45 -1.80 -9.38
C ARG A 46 -14.02 -1.26 -9.41
N LEU A 47 -13.49 -0.94 -8.23
CA LEU A 47 -12.19 -0.29 -8.07
C LEU A 47 -11.06 -1.05 -8.76
N ASP A 48 -10.99 -2.35 -8.52
CA ASP A 48 -9.87 -3.20 -8.91
C ASP A 48 -9.92 -3.68 -10.37
N GLU A 49 -11.02 -3.46 -11.09
CA GLU A 49 -11.21 -4.05 -12.41
C GLU A 49 -10.13 -3.64 -13.41
N ARG A 50 -9.85 -2.33 -13.48
CA ARG A 50 -8.79 -1.80 -14.35
C ARG A 50 -7.42 -2.16 -13.83
N TRP A 51 -7.21 -2.15 -12.51
CA TRP A 51 -5.94 -2.48 -11.88
C TRP A 51 -5.51 -3.91 -12.18
N LYS A 52 -6.44 -4.87 -12.10
CA LYS A 52 -6.22 -6.28 -12.44
C LYS A 52 -5.87 -6.47 -13.91
N VAL A 53 -6.55 -5.76 -14.81
CA VAL A 53 -6.28 -5.83 -16.25
C VAL A 53 -4.94 -5.17 -16.59
N GLY A 54 -4.57 -4.10 -15.88
CA GLY A 54 -3.31 -3.39 -16.06
C GLY A 54 -2.09 -4.05 -15.43
N ALA A 55 -2.28 -5.04 -14.55
CA ALA A 55 -1.20 -5.73 -13.82
C ALA A 55 -0.12 -6.25 -14.78
N PHE A 56 1.06 -5.61 -14.74
CA PHE A 56 2.20 -5.87 -15.60
C PHE A 56 1.91 -5.84 -17.11
N ARG A 57 0.90 -5.08 -17.56
CA ARG A 57 0.42 -5.08 -18.96
C ARG A 57 1.53 -5.04 -20.01
N TYR A 58 2.52 -4.18 -19.82
CA TYR A 58 3.61 -3.99 -20.79
C TYR A 58 4.84 -4.86 -20.51
N LEU A 59 5.00 -5.32 -19.27
CA LEU A 59 6.17 -6.06 -18.85
C LEU A 59 5.97 -7.58 -19.00
N MET A 60 4.76 -8.06 -18.74
CA MET A 60 4.33 -9.44 -18.88
C MET A 60 2.85 -9.49 -19.28
N PRO A 61 2.51 -9.35 -20.58
CA PRO A 61 1.13 -9.22 -21.04
C PRO A 61 0.20 -10.39 -20.67
N ASN A 62 0.75 -11.59 -20.45
CA ASN A 62 0.02 -12.79 -20.02
C ASN A 62 0.09 -13.03 -18.50
N PHE A 63 0.48 -12.03 -17.70
CA PHE A 63 0.64 -12.15 -16.25
C PHE A 63 -0.58 -12.78 -15.56
N ARG A 64 -1.78 -12.24 -15.81
CA ARG A 64 -3.03 -12.74 -15.22
C ARG A 64 -3.31 -14.20 -15.55
N GLU A 65 -3.13 -14.59 -16.82
CA GLU A 65 -3.30 -15.98 -17.27
C GLU A 65 -2.29 -16.93 -16.58
N ARG A 66 -1.02 -16.51 -16.47
CA ARG A 66 0.04 -17.29 -15.80
C ARG A 66 -0.24 -17.47 -14.30
N VAL A 67 -0.69 -16.41 -13.62
CA VAL A 67 -1.11 -16.48 -12.21
C VAL A 67 -2.30 -17.43 -12.06
N HIS A 68 -3.31 -17.34 -12.95
CA HIS A 68 -4.45 -18.26 -12.95
C HIS A 68 -4.03 -19.72 -13.21
N GLY A 69 -2.95 -19.92 -13.96
CA GLY A 69 -2.30 -21.22 -14.15
C GLY A 69 -1.52 -21.74 -12.93
N GLY A 70 -1.37 -20.97 -11.85
CA GLY A 70 -0.68 -21.37 -10.62
C GLY A 70 0.76 -20.86 -10.47
N GLU A 71 1.20 -19.93 -11.31
CA GLU A 71 2.49 -19.24 -11.17
C GLU A 71 2.34 -18.03 -10.25
N THR A 72 2.31 -18.28 -8.94
CA THR A 72 1.91 -17.29 -7.93
C THR A 72 3.07 -16.68 -7.14
N PHE A 73 4.30 -17.13 -7.39
CA PHE A 73 5.51 -16.57 -6.77
C PHE A 73 6.20 -15.61 -7.73
N VAL A 74 5.85 -14.33 -7.67
CA VAL A 74 6.47 -13.30 -8.50
C VAL A 74 7.92 -13.11 -8.04
N ILE A 75 8.87 -13.45 -8.90
CA ILE A 75 10.30 -13.30 -8.63
C ILE A 75 10.85 -12.11 -9.42
N ALA A 76 11.41 -11.14 -8.72
CA ALA A 76 12.05 -9.97 -9.32
C ALA A 76 13.44 -9.71 -8.70
N GLY A 77 14.22 -8.86 -9.36
CA GLY A 77 15.53 -8.43 -8.88
C GLY A 77 15.44 -7.43 -7.73
N GLU A 78 16.40 -6.53 -7.67
CA GLU A 78 16.47 -5.47 -6.68
C GLU A 78 15.49 -4.33 -6.97
N ARG A 79 15.15 -3.52 -5.98
CA ARG A 79 14.36 -2.29 -6.14
C ARG A 79 12.97 -2.49 -6.73
N PHE A 80 12.29 -3.58 -6.35
CA PHE A 80 10.91 -3.84 -6.74
C PHE A 80 9.93 -2.88 -6.05
N GLY A 81 8.93 -2.39 -6.79
CA GLY A 81 7.86 -1.54 -6.26
C GLY A 81 8.30 -0.12 -5.88
N ILE A 82 9.38 0.39 -6.48
CA ILE A 82 9.80 1.78 -6.28
C ILE A 82 8.86 2.75 -7.03
N GLY A 83 8.92 4.03 -6.67
CA GLY A 83 8.19 5.09 -7.37
C GLY A 83 6.95 5.57 -6.61
N SER A 84 5.89 5.83 -7.37
CA SER A 84 4.69 6.54 -6.92
C SER A 84 3.90 5.77 -5.85
N SER A 85 3.19 6.48 -4.97
CA SER A 85 2.29 5.85 -3.99
C SER A 85 1.00 5.35 -4.64
N ARG A 86 1.07 4.22 -5.34
CA ARG A 86 -0.07 3.57 -5.99
C ARG A 86 -0.51 2.35 -5.21
N GLU A 87 -1.53 2.51 -4.39
CA GLU A 87 -2.16 1.39 -3.66
C GLU A 87 -2.82 0.39 -4.63
N MET A 88 -3.22 0.86 -5.81
CA MET A 88 -3.71 0.06 -6.93
C MET A 88 -2.73 -1.02 -7.36
N SER A 89 -1.41 -0.78 -7.24
CA SER A 89 -0.40 -1.75 -7.65
C SER A 89 -0.43 -3.03 -6.81
N PRO A 90 -0.17 -3.00 -5.49
CA PRO A 90 -0.31 -4.20 -4.68
C PRO A 90 -1.76 -4.72 -4.63
N ALA A 91 -2.78 -3.85 -4.66
CA ALA A 91 -4.18 -4.28 -4.67
C ALA A 91 -4.53 -5.10 -5.92
N GLY A 92 -4.16 -4.61 -7.11
CA GLY A 92 -4.40 -5.29 -8.39
C GLY A 92 -3.67 -6.63 -8.48
N LEU A 93 -2.40 -6.68 -8.04
CA LEU A 93 -1.62 -7.93 -8.00
C LEU A 93 -2.28 -8.98 -7.10
N LYS A 94 -2.69 -8.58 -5.90
CA LYS A 94 -3.41 -9.47 -4.97
C LYS A 94 -4.72 -9.95 -5.59
N ALA A 95 -5.52 -9.03 -6.13
CA ALA A 95 -6.85 -9.34 -6.64
C ALA A 95 -6.81 -10.26 -7.87
N VAL A 96 -5.77 -10.18 -8.72
CA VAL A 96 -5.55 -11.13 -9.83
C VAL A 96 -5.48 -12.59 -9.35
N ALA A 97 -4.78 -12.87 -8.25
CA ALA A 97 -4.70 -14.22 -7.69
C ALA A 97 -6.00 -14.66 -7.02
N GLU A 98 -6.66 -13.75 -6.31
CA GLU A 98 -7.92 -14.03 -5.60
C GLU A 98 -9.08 -14.40 -6.52
N GLU A 99 -9.07 -13.95 -7.78
CA GLU A 99 -10.09 -14.31 -8.78
C GLU A 99 -10.24 -15.82 -9.00
N VAL A 100 -9.18 -16.58 -8.76
CA VAL A 100 -9.16 -18.05 -8.87
C VAL A 100 -8.90 -18.74 -7.53
N GLY A 101 -9.07 -18.00 -6.41
CA GLY A 101 -8.87 -18.52 -5.06
C GLY A 101 -7.41 -18.83 -4.71
N LEU A 102 -6.45 -18.20 -5.41
CA LEU A 102 -5.03 -18.33 -5.14
C LEU A 102 -4.49 -17.15 -4.33
N GLN A 103 -3.29 -17.30 -3.78
CA GLN A 103 -2.56 -16.23 -3.10
C GLN A 103 -1.25 -15.95 -3.84
N LEU A 104 -0.93 -14.67 -4.01
CA LEU A 104 0.31 -14.21 -4.64
C LEU A 104 1.38 -13.92 -3.58
N VAL A 105 2.63 -14.28 -3.86
CA VAL A 105 3.80 -13.94 -3.04
C VAL A 105 4.81 -13.20 -3.91
N ILE A 106 5.23 -12.01 -3.49
CA ILE A 106 6.31 -11.27 -4.13
C ILE A 106 7.63 -11.65 -3.45
N VAL A 107 8.59 -12.15 -4.22
CA VAL A 107 9.96 -12.41 -3.79
C VAL A 107 10.90 -11.51 -4.59
N CYS A 108 11.70 -10.71 -3.89
CA CYS A 108 12.62 -9.76 -4.53
C CYS A 108 13.99 -9.73 -3.87
N GLY A 109 14.96 -9.15 -4.59
CA GLY A 109 16.31 -8.87 -4.11
C GLY A 109 16.32 -7.76 -3.05
N GLU A 110 17.34 -6.91 -3.00
CA GLU A 110 17.40 -5.82 -2.02
C GLU A 110 16.59 -4.59 -2.43
N GLY A 111 16.16 -3.80 -1.44
CA GLY A 111 15.67 -2.44 -1.66
C GLY A 111 14.22 -2.34 -2.16
N VAL A 112 13.31 -3.20 -1.70
CA VAL A 112 11.88 -3.06 -2.00
C VAL A 112 11.38 -1.66 -1.64
N GLY A 113 10.54 -1.05 -2.48
CA GLY A 113 10.00 0.28 -2.21
C GLY A 113 9.18 0.31 -0.92
N ASP A 114 9.53 1.20 0.01
CA ASP A 114 8.93 1.25 1.36
C ASP A 114 7.40 1.43 1.32
N ILE A 115 6.92 2.30 0.43
CA ILE A 115 5.49 2.57 0.24
C ILE A 115 4.78 1.33 -0.32
N PHE A 116 5.34 0.69 -1.34
CA PHE A 116 4.79 -0.54 -1.90
C PHE A 116 4.76 -1.66 -0.86
N ARG A 117 5.85 -1.87 -0.11
CA ARG A 117 5.95 -2.87 0.96
C ARG A 117 4.87 -2.64 2.02
N ARG A 118 4.73 -1.40 2.52
CA ARG A 118 3.70 -1.04 3.49
C ARG A 118 2.31 -1.32 2.95
N ASN A 119 2.01 -0.85 1.73
CA ASN A 119 0.69 -1.02 1.12
C ASN A 119 0.38 -2.51 0.87
N ALA A 120 1.34 -3.29 0.39
CA ALA A 120 1.19 -4.73 0.20
C ALA A 120 0.84 -5.43 1.52
N LEU A 121 1.61 -5.19 2.58
CA LEU A 121 1.36 -5.78 3.90
C LEU A 121 0.01 -5.34 4.49
N ASN A 122 -0.36 -4.06 4.33
CA ASN A 122 -1.66 -3.53 4.74
C ASN A 122 -2.82 -4.23 4.04
N LEU A 123 -2.63 -4.67 2.79
CA LEU A 123 -3.64 -5.33 1.98
C LEU A 123 -3.60 -6.86 2.08
N GLY A 124 -2.63 -7.42 2.81
CA GLY A 124 -2.43 -8.86 2.93
C GLY A 124 -1.69 -9.49 1.74
N LEU A 125 -1.07 -8.70 0.86
CA LEU A 125 -0.14 -9.21 -0.15
C LEU A 125 1.21 -9.49 0.50
N HIS A 126 1.71 -10.72 0.33
CA HIS A 126 3.00 -11.10 0.90
C HIS A 126 4.16 -10.54 0.10
N VAL A 127 5.07 -9.86 0.79
CA VAL A 127 6.34 -9.37 0.25
C VAL A 127 7.50 -9.97 1.04
N VAL A 128 8.43 -10.57 0.31
CA VAL A 128 9.54 -11.35 0.81
C VAL A 128 10.83 -10.81 0.19
N GLN A 129 11.65 -10.17 1.00
CA GLN A 129 12.96 -9.68 0.57
C GLN A 129 14.01 -10.75 0.88
N SER A 130 14.58 -11.36 -0.16
CA SER A 130 15.64 -12.37 -0.06
C SER A 130 16.46 -12.39 -1.35
N ARG A 131 17.66 -11.78 -1.32
CA ARG A 131 18.59 -11.76 -2.47
C ARG A 131 18.90 -13.19 -2.92
N ALA A 132 19.26 -14.07 -1.99
CA ALA A 132 19.58 -15.46 -2.29
C ALA A 132 18.43 -16.20 -2.99
N ALA A 133 17.19 -16.06 -2.50
CA ALA A 133 16.04 -16.71 -3.13
C ALA A 133 15.74 -16.16 -4.53
N SER A 134 15.86 -14.84 -4.72
CA SER A 134 15.67 -14.20 -6.02
C SER A 134 16.72 -14.65 -7.04
N GLU A 135 18.01 -14.69 -6.65
CA GLU A 135 19.11 -15.11 -7.52
C GLU A 135 19.04 -16.60 -7.89
N ASP A 136 18.69 -17.46 -6.94
CA ASP A 136 18.64 -18.91 -7.14
C ASP A 136 17.45 -19.38 -7.98
N ALA A 137 16.33 -18.65 -7.96
CA ALA A 137 15.09 -19.06 -8.61
C ALA A 137 15.24 -19.32 -10.11
N GLN A 138 14.72 -20.45 -10.58
CA GLN A 138 14.66 -20.83 -11.99
C GLN A 138 13.21 -20.99 -12.47
N GLU A 139 13.01 -20.91 -13.79
CA GLU A 139 11.69 -21.12 -14.38
C GLU A 139 11.12 -22.49 -13.99
N GLY A 140 9.85 -22.51 -13.59
CA GLY A 140 9.16 -23.73 -13.17
C GLY A 140 9.47 -24.21 -11.75
N ASP A 141 10.37 -23.56 -11.01
CA ASP A 141 10.62 -23.88 -9.60
C ASP A 141 9.33 -23.79 -8.77
N LEU A 142 9.13 -24.77 -7.89
CA LEU A 142 8.04 -24.77 -6.92
C LEU A 142 8.52 -24.12 -5.63
N PHE A 143 7.80 -23.10 -5.19
CA PHE A 143 8.09 -22.41 -3.93
C PHE A 143 7.00 -22.70 -2.89
N GLY A 144 7.44 -22.71 -1.64
CA GLY A 144 6.62 -22.72 -0.44
C GLY A 144 6.94 -21.50 0.42
N PHE A 145 5.92 -20.82 0.95
CA PHE A 145 6.06 -19.73 1.90
C PHE A 145 5.17 -20.01 3.10
N ASP A 146 5.77 -20.08 4.28
CA ASP A 146 5.05 -20.18 5.55
C ASP A 146 4.80 -18.76 6.08
N PRO A 147 3.57 -18.23 6.05
CA PRO A 147 3.31 -16.88 6.53
C PRO A 147 3.57 -16.71 8.04
N SER A 148 3.46 -17.78 8.83
CA SER A 148 3.59 -17.73 10.28
C SER A 148 5.05 -17.52 10.72
N THR A 149 5.98 -18.22 10.08
CA THR A 149 7.43 -18.14 10.33
C THR A 149 8.14 -17.22 9.34
N ARG A 150 7.48 -16.86 8.25
CA ARG A 150 8.03 -16.20 7.05
C ARG A 150 9.12 -16.99 6.34
N ARG A 151 9.29 -18.27 6.64
CA ARG A 151 10.28 -19.11 5.95
C ARG A 151 9.87 -19.32 4.49
N LEU A 152 10.81 -19.08 3.58
CA LEU A 152 10.66 -19.34 2.15
C LEU A 152 11.45 -20.59 1.78
N THR A 153 10.88 -21.48 1.00
CA THR A 153 11.52 -22.71 0.51
C THR A 153 11.37 -22.81 -1.00
N ASN A 154 12.47 -23.08 -1.69
CA ASN A 154 12.43 -23.57 -3.06
C ASN A 154 12.43 -25.10 -2.99
N GLU A 155 11.27 -25.70 -3.18
CA GLU A 155 11.04 -27.15 -3.03
C GLU A 155 11.70 -27.94 -4.17
N THR A 156 11.81 -27.36 -5.38
CA THR A 156 12.49 -27.99 -6.52
C THR A 156 14.00 -28.14 -6.29
N GLN A 157 14.61 -27.13 -5.66
CA GLN A 157 16.06 -27.10 -5.43
C GLN A 157 16.49 -27.59 -4.03
N ASP A 158 15.54 -27.97 -3.18
CA ASP A 158 15.78 -28.33 -1.76
C ASP A 158 16.56 -27.23 -0.99
N LYS A 159 16.15 -25.97 -1.19
CA LYS A 159 16.76 -24.80 -0.54
C LYS A 159 15.76 -24.06 0.34
N ALA A 160 16.25 -23.53 1.45
CA ALA A 160 15.47 -22.71 2.37
C ALA A 160 16.15 -21.35 2.59
N TYR A 161 15.34 -20.32 2.77
CA TYR A 161 15.79 -18.95 2.94
C TYR A 161 15.06 -18.29 4.11
N ASP A 162 15.81 -17.50 4.88
CA ASP A 162 15.29 -16.63 5.92
C ASP A 162 15.22 -15.19 5.37
N PRO A 163 14.02 -14.67 5.06
CA PRO A 163 13.88 -13.34 4.50
C PRO A 163 14.27 -12.25 5.49
N VAL A 164 14.48 -11.03 4.99
CA VAL A 164 14.66 -9.85 5.85
C VAL A 164 13.48 -9.74 6.83
N PRO A 165 13.76 -9.56 8.14
CA PRO A 165 12.72 -9.53 9.15
C PRO A 165 11.80 -8.31 8.97
N LEU A 166 10.54 -8.50 9.34
CA LEU A 166 9.60 -7.40 9.49
C LEU A 166 9.81 -6.71 10.84
N THR A 167 9.53 -5.41 10.90
CA THR A 167 9.36 -4.72 12.18
C THR A 167 8.17 -5.32 12.94
N PRO A 168 8.10 -5.19 14.27
CA PRO A 168 6.97 -5.70 15.05
C PRO A 168 5.61 -5.22 14.54
N LYS A 169 5.51 -3.96 14.11
CA LYS A 169 4.25 -3.40 13.61
C LYS A 169 3.85 -3.93 12.24
N GLU A 170 4.81 -4.10 11.34
CA GLU A 170 4.56 -4.74 10.04
C GLU A 170 4.07 -6.19 10.22
N ASP A 171 4.67 -6.95 11.15
CA ASP A 171 4.23 -8.31 11.42
C ASP A 171 2.86 -8.35 12.12
N GLU A 172 2.58 -7.41 13.03
CA GLU A 172 1.24 -7.24 13.63
C GLU A 172 0.18 -6.96 12.56
N ILE A 173 0.44 -6.03 11.63
CA ILE A 173 -0.50 -5.67 10.58
C ILE A 173 -0.80 -6.87 9.69
N ARG A 174 0.26 -7.54 9.25
CA ARG A 174 0.17 -8.74 8.40
C ARG A 174 -0.66 -9.84 9.07
N ARG A 175 -0.42 -10.12 10.35
CA ARG A 175 -1.16 -11.17 11.10
C ARG A 175 -2.60 -10.78 11.45
N SER A 176 -2.92 -9.49 11.46
CA SER A 176 -4.26 -9.00 11.84
C SER A 176 -5.31 -9.16 10.73
N GLY A 177 -4.93 -9.59 9.53
CA GLY A 177 -5.80 -9.57 8.35
C GLY A 177 -5.82 -8.22 7.63
N GLY A 178 -4.78 -7.40 7.81
CA GLY A 178 -4.61 -6.14 7.11
C GLY A 178 -5.31 -4.93 7.75
N ILE A 179 -5.23 -3.80 7.06
CA ILE A 179 -5.60 -2.48 7.58
C ILE A 179 -7.08 -2.33 7.92
N ILE A 180 -7.98 -3.01 7.18
CA ILE A 180 -9.43 -2.95 7.43
C ILE A 180 -9.75 -3.60 8.79
N ALA A 181 -9.19 -4.76 9.08
CA ALA A 181 -9.42 -5.48 10.34
C ALA A 181 -8.88 -4.68 11.54
N ILE A 182 -7.69 -4.11 11.39
CA ILE A 182 -7.07 -3.23 12.39
C ILE A 182 -7.91 -1.97 12.59
N GLY A 183 -8.29 -1.32 11.50
CA GLY A 183 -9.11 -0.11 11.51
C GLY A 183 -10.42 -0.34 12.24
N ARG A 184 -11.15 -1.43 11.95
CA ARG A 184 -12.41 -1.77 12.64
C ARG A 184 -12.22 -2.00 14.15
N ARG A 185 -11.11 -2.65 14.54
CA ARG A 185 -10.78 -2.89 15.95
C ARG A 185 -10.47 -1.59 16.69
N GLU A 186 -9.76 -0.68 16.05
CA GLU A 186 -9.31 0.60 16.63
C GLU A 186 -10.35 1.72 16.48
N PHE A 187 -11.37 1.53 15.65
CA PHE A 187 -12.38 2.54 15.33
C PHE A 187 -13.15 3.05 16.56
N ASN A 188 -13.56 2.16 17.46
CA ASN A 188 -14.29 2.59 18.66
C ASN A 188 -13.42 3.48 19.57
N GLU A 189 -12.14 3.14 19.73
CA GLU A 189 -11.20 3.92 20.53
C GLU A 189 -10.93 5.30 19.91
N SER A 190 -10.89 5.38 18.57
CA SER A 190 -10.63 6.64 17.86
C SER A 190 -11.76 7.66 18.03
N MET A 191 -12.98 7.21 18.31
CA MET A 191 -14.13 8.08 18.59
C MET A 191 -14.05 8.76 19.96
N ASP A 192 -13.50 8.05 20.95
CA ASP A 192 -13.41 8.54 22.33
C ASP A 192 -12.15 9.37 22.57
N ARG A 193 -11.05 9.06 21.88
CA ARG A 193 -9.78 9.79 22.03
C ARG A 193 -9.83 11.14 21.31
N ARG A 194 -9.52 12.20 22.05
CA ARG A 194 -9.31 13.54 21.48
C ARG A 194 -7.86 13.70 21.06
N PRO A 195 -7.58 14.22 19.85
CA PRO A 195 -6.24 14.60 19.45
C PRO A 195 -5.60 15.54 20.48
N GLN A 196 -4.36 15.24 20.86
CA GLN A 196 -3.58 16.05 21.79
C GLN A 196 -2.17 16.20 21.24
N VAL A 197 -1.84 17.42 20.81
CA VAL A 197 -0.49 17.79 20.37
C VAL A 197 0.17 18.58 21.49
N ALA A 198 1.34 18.16 21.94
CA ALA A 198 2.06 18.81 23.03
C ALA A 198 3.56 18.81 22.73
N TRP A 199 4.14 20.00 22.54
CA TRP A 199 5.54 20.15 22.15
C TRP A 199 6.52 19.89 23.30
N PRO A 200 7.71 19.32 23.03
CA PRO A 200 8.74 19.14 24.06
C PRO A 200 9.22 20.52 24.55
N LYS A 201 9.65 20.61 25.81
CA LYS A 201 10.09 21.86 26.44
C LYS A 201 11.56 21.83 26.82
N GLY A 202 12.21 23.00 26.82
CA GLY A 202 13.53 23.23 27.40
C GLY A 202 14.58 22.24 26.89
N ASP A 203 15.27 21.62 27.84
CA ASP A 203 16.39 20.70 27.58
C ASP A 203 16.00 19.51 26.69
N LEU A 204 14.77 18.98 26.85
CA LEU A 204 14.31 17.87 26.00
C LEU A 204 14.23 18.28 24.53
N ALA A 205 13.68 19.46 24.23
CA ALA A 205 13.59 19.95 22.86
C ALA A 205 14.98 20.17 22.25
N SER A 206 15.94 20.66 23.05
CA SER A 206 17.32 20.90 22.58
C SER A 206 18.08 19.64 22.19
N GLY A 207 17.68 18.48 22.73
CA GLY A 207 18.26 17.18 22.38
C GLY A 207 17.61 16.48 21.18
N LEU A 208 16.54 17.05 20.61
CA LEU A 208 15.78 16.45 19.52
C LEU A 208 15.93 17.27 18.24
N SER A 209 16.09 16.60 17.11
CA SER A 209 15.92 17.22 15.79
C SER A 209 14.51 17.76 15.60
N SER A 210 14.31 18.69 14.66
CA SER A 210 12.98 19.23 14.35
C SER A 210 11.96 18.13 14.02
N THR A 211 12.38 17.10 13.27
CA THR A 211 11.52 15.95 12.94
C THR A 211 11.15 15.15 14.20
N GLU A 212 12.10 14.88 15.08
CA GLU A 212 11.81 14.20 16.35
C GLU A 212 10.90 15.04 17.24
N GLN A 213 11.07 16.36 17.27
CA GLN A 213 10.17 17.24 18.02
C GLN A 213 8.73 17.19 17.49
N ILE A 214 8.54 17.18 16.17
CA ILE A 214 7.22 17.03 15.53
C ILE A 214 6.60 15.68 15.90
N VAL A 215 7.31 14.58 15.68
CA VAL A 215 6.80 13.23 15.96
C VAL A 215 6.54 13.05 17.46
N TRP A 216 7.41 13.58 18.31
CA TRP A 216 7.22 13.63 19.76
C TRP A 216 5.95 14.39 20.09
N ALA A 217 5.73 15.57 19.52
CA ALA A 217 4.54 16.36 19.83
C ALA A 217 3.24 15.65 19.49
N HIS A 218 3.23 14.90 18.39
CA HIS A 218 2.06 14.23 17.84
C HIS A 218 1.81 12.83 18.39
N ARG A 219 2.72 12.24 19.16
CA ARG A 219 2.55 10.87 19.68
C ARG A 219 1.22 10.71 20.42
N VAL A 220 0.48 9.64 20.08
CA VAL A 220 -0.76 9.27 20.78
C VAL A 220 -0.42 8.78 22.18
N ASP A 221 0.59 7.92 22.30
CA ASP A 221 1.07 7.35 23.55
C ASP A 221 2.12 8.29 24.18
N LYS A 222 1.74 9.03 25.23
CA LYS A 222 2.58 10.10 25.79
C LYS A 222 3.84 9.63 26.50
N ASP A 223 3.88 8.37 26.91
CA ASP A 223 5.05 7.74 27.53
C ASP A 223 5.97 7.05 26.51
N ALA A 224 5.61 7.06 25.22
CA ALA A 224 6.42 6.41 24.18
C ALA A 224 7.75 7.16 23.94
N GLU A 225 8.83 6.38 23.87
CA GLU A 225 10.16 6.88 23.55
C GLU A 225 10.28 7.18 22.05
N VAL A 226 10.69 8.41 21.73
CA VAL A 226 10.94 8.85 20.35
C VAL A 226 12.42 8.76 20.07
N ARG A 227 12.79 7.81 19.21
CA ARG A 227 14.14 7.64 18.67
C ARG A 227 14.08 6.92 17.33
N PRO A 228 15.14 6.98 16.50
CA PRO A 228 15.21 6.20 15.27
C PRO A 228 14.96 4.70 15.50
N GLY A 229 14.08 4.11 14.68
CA GLY A 229 13.67 2.71 14.79
C GLY A 229 12.46 2.45 15.71
N SER A 230 11.99 3.44 16.47
CA SER A 230 10.75 3.31 17.25
C SER A 230 9.52 3.22 16.35
N THR A 231 8.56 2.38 16.74
CA THR A 231 7.19 2.42 16.20
C THR A 231 6.34 3.34 17.08
N LEU A 232 5.68 4.32 16.48
CA LEU A 232 4.85 5.29 17.19
C LEU A 232 3.49 5.41 16.51
N ARG A 233 2.45 5.61 17.32
CA ARG A 233 1.17 6.13 16.86
C ARG A 233 1.22 7.65 16.97
N VAL A 234 0.80 8.36 15.93
CA VAL A 234 0.80 9.84 15.91
C VAL A 234 -0.55 10.36 15.45
N TRP A 235 -0.94 11.51 15.98
CA TRP A 235 -2.01 12.33 15.41
C TRP A 235 -1.50 12.99 14.14
N CYS A 236 -2.22 12.89 13.03
CA CYS A 236 -1.91 13.61 11.80
C CYS A 236 -2.73 14.88 11.77
N ASP A 237 -2.17 16.06 11.49
CA ASP A 237 -2.96 17.30 11.42
C ASP A 237 -3.88 17.32 10.19
N LEU A 238 -3.41 16.78 9.07
CA LEU A 238 -4.10 16.71 7.79
C LEU A 238 -3.88 15.34 7.14
N LEU A 239 -4.93 14.82 6.50
CA LEU A 239 -4.93 13.58 5.72
C LEU A 239 -5.44 13.90 4.30
N PRO A 240 -4.57 14.44 3.43
CA PRO A 240 -4.95 14.79 2.08
C PRO A 240 -5.00 13.57 1.16
N ALA A 241 -5.97 13.55 0.25
CA ALA A 241 -6.01 12.62 -0.88
C ALA A 241 -6.38 13.35 -2.17
N SER A 242 -5.72 12.99 -3.26
CA SER A 242 -6.08 13.47 -4.60
C SER A 242 -7.14 12.59 -5.24
N ASP A 243 -7.79 13.04 -6.30
CA ASP A 243 -8.66 12.21 -7.17
C ASP A 243 -7.97 10.95 -7.72
N GLY A 244 -6.63 10.88 -7.69
CA GLY A 244 -5.89 9.65 -7.94
C GLY A 244 -5.94 8.61 -6.82
N THR A 245 -5.89 9.03 -5.55
CA THR A 245 -5.77 8.11 -4.39
C THR A 245 -7.02 8.04 -3.53
N ALA A 246 -7.83 9.10 -3.53
CA ALA A 246 -9.06 9.23 -2.79
C ALA A 246 -10.03 8.06 -3.02
N PRO A 247 -10.27 7.53 -4.25
CA PRO A 247 -11.19 6.41 -4.42
C PRO A 247 -10.87 5.21 -3.53
N PHE A 248 -9.60 4.81 -3.45
CA PHE A 248 -9.19 3.68 -2.63
C PHE A 248 -9.22 4.01 -1.13
N ALA A 249 -8.78 5.20 -0.76
CA ALA A 249 -8.84 5.68 0.63
C ALA A 249 -10.28 5.75 1.14
N ILE A 250 -11.21 6.27 0.32
CA ILE A 250 -12.65 6.36 0.62
C ILE A 250 -13.27 4.97 0.74
N HIS A 251 -12.94 4.04 -0.17
CA HIS A 251 -13.39 2.65 -0.04
C HIS A 251 -12.94 2.03 1.27
N THR A 252 -11.66 2.18 1.61
CA THR A 252 -11.10 1.64 2.86
C THR A 252 -11.76 2.29 4.07
N PHE A 253 -11.95 3.61 4.07
CA PHE A 253 -12.66 4.35 5.10
C PHE A 253 -14.09 3.83 5.27
N ASN A 254 -14.85 3.65 4.19
CA ASN A 254 -16.22 3.13 4.24
C ASN A 254 -16.27 1.70 4.79
N GLN A 255 -15.31 0.84 4.39
CA GLN A 255 -15.21 -0.53 4.90
C GLN A 255 -14.91 -0.58 6.40
N ILE A 256 -14.17 0.39 6.93
CA ILE A 256 -13.83 0.48 8.36
C ILE A 256 -14.98 1.08 9.17
N THR A 257 -15.54 2.19 8.69
CA THR A 257 -16.42 3.05 9.48
C THR A 257 -17.90 2.83 9.25
N GLY A 258 -18.29 2.16 8.16
CA GLY A 258 -19.67 2.15 7.68
C GLY A 258 -20.01 3.34 6.76
N GLY A 259 -19.11 4.31 6.61
CA GLY A 259 -19.17 5.40 5.62
C GLY A 259 -19.99 6.62 6.04
N ASP A 260 -21.04 6.46 6.85
CA ASP A 260 -21.89 7.55 7.35
C ASP A 260 -21.89 7.67 8.89
N THR A 261 -21.11 6.83 9.55
CA THR A 261 -21.12 6.72 11.01
C THR A 261 -20.25 7.80 11.67
N ILE A 262 -19.28 8.37 10.95
CA ILE A 262 -18.39 9.43 11.45
C ILE A 262 -18.08 10.44 10.36
N PHE A 263 -17.81 11.68 10.79
CA PHE A 263 -17.31 12.74 9.92
C PHE A 263 -15.79 12.89 10.11
N PRO A 264 -14.97 12.73 9.05
CA PRO A 264 -13.52 12.80 9.16
C PRO A 264 -13.06 14.25 9.38
N ARG A 265 -12.48 14.52 10.56
CA ARG A 265 -12.12 15.90 10.98
C ARG A 265 -10.90 16.49 10.26
N GLN A 266 -10.06 15.64 9.68
CA GLN A 266 -8.73 16.00 9.16
C GLN A 266 -8.56 15.61 7.69
N ALA A 267 -9.62 15.10 7.06
CA ALA A 267 -9.58 14.73 5.66
C ALA A 267 -9.59 15.99 4.79
N ALA A 268 -8.75 15.98 3.75
CA ALA A 268 -8.79 16.95 2.69
C ALA A 268 -8.78 16.25 1.33
N ILE A 269 -9.57 16.73 0.38
CA ILE A 269 -9.74 16.11 -0.93
C ILE A 269 -9.42 17.13 -2.01
N ALA A 270 -8.63 16.74 -2.99
CA ALA A 270 -8.31 17.59 -4.13
C ALA A 270 -8.57 16.85 -5.45
N ASN A 271 -9.19 17.54 -6.39
CA ASN A 271 -9.44 17.02 -7.73
C ASN A 271 -8.48 17.71 -8.71
N ASP A 272 -7.31 17.12 -8.95
CA ASP A 272 -6.19 17.74 -9.66
C ASP A 272 -5.43 16.84 -10.64
N HIS A 273 -5.59 15.50 -10.61
CA HIS A 273 -4.85 14.57 -11.47
C HIS A 273 -5.66 14.10 -12.69
N PHE A 274 -6.97 13.89 -12.53
CA PHE A 274 -7.85 13.28 -13.54
C PHE A 274 -8.87 14.29 -14.10
N VAL A 275 -8.53 15.58 -14.01
CA VAL A 275 -9.37 16.69 -14.46
C VAL A 275 -8.98 17.18 -15.86
N PHE A 276 -9.94 17.72 -16.59
CA PHE A 276 -9.75 18.30 -17.94
C PHE A 276 -9.23 17.33 -19.01
N SER A 277 -9.34 16.01 -18.81
CA SER A 277 -8.89 15.01 -19.78
C SER A 277 -9.88 14.76 -20.92
N GLY A 278 -11.15 15.12 -20.72
CA GLY A 278 -12.26 14.82 -21.64
C GLY A 278 -12.65 13.34 -21.68
N ARG A 279 -12.13 12.51 -20.78
CA ARG A 279 -12.44 11.08 -20.69
C ARG A 279 -13.51 10.84 -19.62
N ASN A 280 -14.60 10.18 -20.00
CA ASN A 280 -15.71 9.86 -19.08
C ASN A 280 -15.27 9.03 -17.86
N ALA A 281 -14.29 8.13 -18.00
CA ALA A 281 -13.79 7.33 -16.88
C ALA A 281 -13.10 8.20 -15.81
N ASP A 282 -12.31 9.18 -16.25
CA ASP A 282 -11.61 10.13 -15.38
C ASP A 282 -12.60 11.05 -14.66
N ASP A 283 -13.66 11.50 -15.35
CA ASP A 283 -14.75 12.29 -14.76
C ASP A 283 -15.47 11.51 -13.66
N LYS A 284 -15.72 10.21 -13.86
CA LYS A 284 -16.33 9.33 -12.85
C LYS A 284 -15.41 9.12 -11.66
N GLN A 285 -14.12 8.89 -11.87
CA GLN A 285 -13.16 8.79 -10.77
C GLN A 285 -13.14 10.06 -9.93
N THR A 286 -12.99 11.20 -10.60
CA THR A 286 -13.02 12.54 -9.99
C THR A 286 -14.32 12.77 -9.21
N SER A 287 -15.45 12.22 -9.68
CA SER A 287 -16.73 12.32 -8.96
C SER A 287 -16.76 11.59 -7.62
N ILE A 288 -15.98 10.52 -7.43
CA ILE A 288 -15.94 9.76 -6.17
C ILE A 288 -15.49 10.67 -5.01
N GLY A 289 -14.37 11.39 -5.20
CA GLY A 289 -13.86 12.33 -4.20
C GLY A 289 -14.82 13.48 -3.93
N ARG A 290 -15.44 14.02 -4.99
CA ARG A 290 -16.44 15.10 -4.88
C ARG A 290 -17.69 14.67 -4.11
N ASP A 291 -18.21 13.49 -4.40
CA ASP A 291 -19.44 12.99 -3.79
C ASP A 291 -19.18 12.61 -2.32
N PHE A 292 -18.01 12.07 -2.00
CA PHE A 292 -17.55 11.88 -0.62
C PHE A 292 -17.43 13.20 0.12
N ALA A 293 -16.76 14.21 -0.45
CA ALA A 293 -16.63 15.53 0.16
C ALA A 293 -18.01 16.17 0.43
N ARG A 294 -18.98 16.02 -0.49
CA ARG A 294 -20.36 16.47 -0.28
C ARG A 294 -21.04 15.72 0.87
N LEU A 295 -20.94 14.40 0.91
CA LEU A 295 -21.56 13.56 1.94
C LEU A 295 -21.01 13.87 3.33
N GLN A 296 -19.70 14.10 3.42
CA GLN A 296 -18.98 14.35 4.67
C GLN A 296 -18.89 15.84 5.03
N GLU A 297 -19.58 16.71 4.29
CA GLU A 297 -19.58 18.17 4.48
C GLU A 297 -18.18 18.81 4.44
N ILE A 298 -17.26 18.24 3.66
CA ILE A 298 -15.91 18.77 3.43
C ILE A 298 -15.97 19.87 2.38
N GLY A 299 -15.98 21.13 2.84
CA GLY A 299 -15.93 22.33 2.00
C GLY A 299 -14.54 22.95 1.91
N LYS A 300 -14.43 24.10 1.25
CA LYS A 300 -13.21 24.93 1.27
C LYS A 300 -12.84 25.30 2.73
N PRO A 301 -11.54 25.32 3.10
CA PRO A 301 -10.35 25.06 2.28
C PRO A 301 -9.95 23.58 2.15
N TYR A 302 -10.67 22.64 2.75
CA TYR A 302 -10.31 21.22 2.78
C TYR A 302 -10.75 20.45 1.53
N TYR A 303 -11.56 21.07 0.66
CA TYR A 303 -11.92 20.53 -0.65
C TYR A 303 -11.46 21.48 -1.78
N ALA A 304 -10.56 20.98 -2.63
CA ALA A 304 -10.08 21.67 -3.83
C ALA A 304 -10.83 21.14 -5.07
N THR A 305 -11.55 22.03 -5.75
CA THR A 305 -12.29 21.72 -6.98
C THR A 305 -11.36 21.71 -8.20
N PRO A 306 -11.76 21.08 -9.33
CA PRO A 306 -10.99 21.14 -10.57
C PRO A 306 -10.61 22.58 -10.94
N GLY A 307 -9.31 22.85 -11.03
CA GLY A 307 -8.76 24.17 -11.36
C GLY A 307 -8.39 25.05 -10.16
N ASP A 308 -8.69 24.65 -8.91
CA ASP A 308 -8.22 25.37 -7.71
C ASP A 308 -6.68 25.22 -7.53
N GLY A 309 -6.07 24.14 -8.03
CA GLY A 309 -4.63 23.93 -8.03
C GLY A 309 -4.22 22.50 -7.72
N ILE A 310 -2.90 22.22 -7.78
CA ILE A 310 -2.33 20.94 -7.36
C ILE A 310 -2.32 20.90 -5.83
N PHE A 311 -2.76 19.79 -5.23
CA PHE A 311 -3.04 19.71 -3.80
C PHE A 311 -1.83 20.01 -2.89
N HIS A 312 -0.62 19.66 -3.35
CA HIS A 312 0.64 19.97 -2.68
C HIS A 312 0.95 21.48 -2.58
N PHE A 313 0.30 22.32 -3.38
CA PHE A 313 0.39 23.77 -3.31
C PHE A 313 -0.86 24.37 -2.67
N TYR A 314 -2.03 23.90 -3.10
CA TYR A 314 -3.31 24.44 -2.66
C TYR A 314 -3.47 24.36 -1.13
N PHE A 315 -3.31 23.18 -0.52
CA PHE A 315 -3.53 23.05 0.93
C PHE A 315 -2.55 23.88 1.77
N PRO A 316 -1.22 23.85 1.51
CA PRO A 316 -0.29 24.72 2.24
C PRO A 316 -0.57 26.22 2.06
N GLU A 317 -1.00 26.67 0.87
CA GLU A 317 -1.36 28.07 0.63
C GLU A 317 -2.62 28.50 1.40
N GLN A 318 -3.50 27.55 1.73
CA GLN A 318 -4.64 27.79 2.62
C GLN A 318 -4.26 27.74 4.11
N GLY A 319 -3.00 27.44 4.44
CA GLY A 319 -2.53 27.28 5.82
C GLY A 319 -2.92 25.94 6.45
N LEU A 320 -3.15 24.91 5.62
CA LEU A 320 -3.40 23.53 6.04
C LEU A 320 -2.12 22.69 6.02
#